data_AF-A0A1V5TSV5-F1
#
_entry.id   AF-A0A1V5TSV5-F1
#
_cell.length_a   1.000
_cell.length_b   1.000
_cell.length_c   1.000
_cell.angle_alpha   90.00
_cell.angle_beta   90.00
_cell.angle_gamma   90.00
#
_symmetry.space_group_name_H-M   'P 1'
#
loop_
_entity.id
_entity.type
_entity.pdbx_description
1 polymer ?
#
loop_
_entity_poly.entity_id
_entity_poly.type
_entity_poly.pdbx_seq_one_letter_code
_entity_poly.pdbx_strand_id
1 'polypeptide(L)'
;MNLINSIELNYDQKLTYKSEWWRYFGEYQYSVDMLFKSITGGEITVISLPLAFLIRHTLELGYKMNLIELEKVSEIKAKIEYKGKSAHRIDDLHREFDIQMKAIFEKFKADKNIVKQYNNLNSKLTTLKKQIHKLDELSYAFRYPVKNDGITPNFDNKGVEDKDDVINFKELKELYDDSILLIKYSTDVVNKIINDYGNK
;
A
#
# COMPACT_ATOMS: atom_id res chain seq x y z
N MET A 1 27.25 25.55 30.28
CA MET A 1 26.29 25.94 29.23
C MET A 1 26.50 24.95 28.09
N ASN A 2 25.62 23.95 27.93
CA ASN A 2 25.80 22.92 26.90
C ASN A 2 25.27 23.46 25.56
N LEU A 3 26.17 23.62 24.59
CA LEU A 3 25.85 23.87 23.20
C LEU A 3 25.21 22.59 22.62
N ILE A 4 23.89 22.60 22.44
CA ILE A 4 23.22 21.63 21.58
C ILE A 4 23.54 22.05 20.15
N ASN A 5 24.50 21.39 19.50
CA ASN A 5 24.67 21.49 18.06
C ASN A 5 23.36 21.01 17.41
N SER A 6 22.57 21.94 16.86
CA SER A 6 21.43 21.57 16.03
C SER A 6 21.98 20.86 14.78
N ILE A 7 21.59 19.59 14.59
CA ILE A 7 21.86 18.88 13.35
C ILE A 7 21.11 19.64 12.24
N GLU A 8 21.86 20.26 11.33
CA GLU A 8 21.26 20.90 10.16
C GLU A 8 20.65 19.83 9.24
N LEU A 9 19.41 20.03 8.83
CA LEU A 9 18.75 19.13 7.90
C LEU A 9 19.34 19.31 6.51
N ASN A 10 19.58 18.20 5.79
CA ASN A 10 20.00 18.27 4.41
C ASN A 10 18.79 18.58 3.50
N TYR A 11 18.64 19.85 3.13
CA TYR A 11 17.58 20.30 2.22
C TYR A 11 17.90 20.04 0.74
N ASP A 12 19.17 19.81 0.37
CA ASP A 12 19.59 19.55 -1.01
C ASP A 12 19.49 18.07 -1.36
N GLN A 13 18.38 17.70 -1.99
CA GLN A 13 18.08 16.31 -2.37
C GLN A 13 18.09 16.12 -3.89
N LYS A 14 18.95 15.23 -4.40
CA LYS A 14 18.98 14.86 -5.81
C LYS A 14 17.93 13.78 -6.13
N LEU A 15 16.74 14.21 -6.52
CA LEU A 15 15.58 13.34 -6.76
C LEU A 15 15.78 12.35 -7.93
N THR A 16 16.65 12.65 -8.90
CA THR A 16 16.88 11.77 -10.07
C THR A 16 17.48 10.42 -9.69
N TYR A 17 18.18 10.31 -8.55
CA TYR A 17 18.74 9.02 -8.08
C TYR A 17 17.71 8.16 -7.33
N LYS A 18 16.46 8.62 -7.21
CA LYS A 18 15.41 7.95 -6.45
C LYS A 18 14.41 7.19 -7.31
N SER A 19 14.66 7.02 -8.62
CA SER A 19 13.71 6.53 -9.64
C SER A 19 13.24 5.08 -9.51
N GLU A 20 13.71 4.33 -8.51
CA GLU A 20 13.39 2.91 -8.35
C GLU A 20 12.07 2.68 -7.61
N TRP A 21 11.26 1.71 -8.05
CA TRP A 21 9.96 1.39 -7.43
C TRP A 21 10.07 1.09 -5.93
N TRP A 22 11.07 0.29 -5.54
CA TRP A 22 11.34 -0.02 -4.12
C TRP A 22 11.67 1.22 -3.30
N ARG A 23 12.34 2.22 -3.90
CA ARG A 23 12.67 3.47 -3.24
C ARG A 23 11.42 4.30 -2.99
N TYR A 24 10.57 4.45 -4.01
CA TYR A 24 9.28 5.14 -3.87
C TYR A 24 8.41 4.47 -2.80
N PHE A 25 8.22 3.15 -2.89
CA PHE A 25 7.48 2.39 -1.87
C PHE A 25 8.03 2.64 -0.46
N GLY A 26 9.34 2.54 -0.27
CA GLY A 26 9.98 2.75 1.03
C GLY A 26 9.83 4.17 1.59
N GLU A 27 9.94 5.21 0.74
CA GLU A 27 9.78 6.61 1.18
C GLU A 27 8.34 6.93 1.60
N TYR A 28 7.34 6.39 0.88
CA TYR A 28 5.93 6.53 1.25
C TYR A 28 5.59 5.71 2.51
N GLN A 29 6.09 4.47 2.61
CA GLN A 29 5.93 3.66 3.81
C GLN A 29 6.49 4.40 5.04
N TYR A 30 7.71 4.92 4.93
CA TYR A 30 8.37 5.67 6.00
C TYR A 30 7.56 6.90 6.42
N SER A 31 6.98 7.61 5.46
CA SER A 31 6.14 8.79 5.73
C SER A 31 4.87 8.43 6.51
N VAL A 32 4.19 7.34 6.13
CA VAL A 32 3.03 6.83 6.87
C VAL A 32 3.42 6.42 8.30
N ASP A 33 4.53 5.69 8.44
CA ASP A 33 5.04 5.23 9.73
C ASP A 33 5.39 6.40 10.64
N MET A 34 6.01 7.45 10.10
CA MET A 34 6.32 8.69 10.82
C MET A 34 5.05 9.40 11.30
N LEU A 35 4.06 9.56 10.43
CA LEU A 35 2.81 10.23 10.78
C LEU A 35 2.11 9.50 11.92
N PHE A 36 1.92 8.18 11.81
CA PHE A 36 1.31 7.41 12.90
C PHE A 36 2.10 7.43 14.21
N LYS A 37 3.43 7.53 14.16
CA LYS A 37 4.26 7.70 15.36
C LYS A 37 4.13 9.08 16.00
N SER A 38 3.87 10.10 15.19
CA SER A 38 3.78 11.50 15.65
C SER A 38 2.40 11.90 16.18
N ILE A 39 1.34 11.21 15.78
CA ILE A 39 -0.03 11.50 16.21
C ILE A 39 -0.22 11.02 17.65
N THR A 40 -0.73 11.89 18.52
CA THR A 40 -1.03 11.55 19.93
C THR A 40 -2.53 11.42 20.19
N GLY A 41 -3.37 11.85 19.25
CA GLY A 41 -4.79 11.53 19.19
C GLY A 41 -5.55 12.50 18.30
N GLY A 42 -5.67 13.75 18.73
CA GLY A 42 -6.52 14.76 18.08
C GLY A 42 -6.01 15.25 16.72
N GLU A 43 -4.73 15.05 16.43
CA GLU A 43 -4.12 15.47 15.16
C GLU A 43 -4.70 14.69 13.97
N ILE A 44 -5.25 13.49 14.19
CA ILE A 44 -5.85 12.69 13.13
C ILE A 44 -6.96 13.44 12.40
N THR A 45 -7.70 14.31 13.10
CA THR A 45 -8.79 15.10 12.54
C THR A 45 -8.31 16.05 11.43
N VAL A 46 -7.08 16.56 11.53
CA VAL A 46 -6.55 17.56 10.59
C VAL A 46 -5.72 16.95 9.45
N ILE A 47 -5.23 15.71 9.60
CA ILE A 47 -4.40 15.02 8.58
C ILE A 47 -5.01 13.74 8.00
N SER A 48 -6.27 13.43 8.32
CA SER A 48 -6.94 12.19 7.91
C SER A 48 -6.91 11.96 6.39
N LEU A 49 -7.28 12.96 5.59
CA LEU A 49 -7.29 12.86 4.12
C LEU A 49 -5.87 12.65 3.53
N PRO A 50 -4.86 13.48 3.87
CA PRO A 50 -3.48 13.20 3.46
C PRO A 50 -2.97 11.82 3.88
N LEU A 51 -3.24 11.40 5.12
CA LEU A 51 -2.78 10.11 5.63
C LEU A 51 -3.45 8.94 4.88
N ALA A 52 -4.76 9.02 4.64
CA ALA A 52 -5.48 8.03 3.83
C ALA A 52 -4.92 7.94 2.40
N PHE A 53 -4.61 9.08 1.78
CA PHE A 53 -3.92 9.11 0.48
C PHE A 53 -2.55 8.42 0.54
N LEU A 54 -1.71 8.73 1.53
CA LEU A 54 -0.38 8.13 1.66
C LEU A 54 -0.46 6.61 1.86
N ILE A 55 -1.37 6.13 2.70
CA ILE A 55 -1.63 4.70 2.89
C ILE A 55 -2.01 4.05 1.56
N ARG A 56 -3.03 4.60 0.89
CA ARG A 56 -3.50 4.13 -0.42
C ARG A 56 -2.35 4.05 -1.42
N HIS A 57 -1.57 5.12 -1.54
CA HIS A 57 -0.49 5.23 -2.52
C HIS A 57 0.67 4.27 -2.20
N THR A 58 0.97 4.06 -0.91
CA THR A 58 1.97 3.06 -0.50
C THR A 58 1.57 1.65 -0.96
N LEU A 59 0.30 1.28 -0.81
CA LEU A 59 -0.19 -0.01 -1.32
C LEU A 59 -0.06 -0.11 -2.85
N GLU A 60 -0.46 0.93 -3.57
CA GLU A 60 -0.35 0.98 -5.03
C GLU A 60 1.10 0.75 -5.52
N LEU A 61 2.06 1.47 -4.92
CA LEU A 61 3.48 1.32 -5.22
C LEU A 61 3.98 -0.08 -4.87
N GLY A 62 3.58 -0.60 -3.71
CA GLY A 62 3.94 -1.92 -3.23
C GLY A 62 3.46 -3.04 -4.16
N TYR A 63 2.24 -2.95 -4.70
CA TYR A 63 1.75 -3.90 -5.69
C TYR A 63 2.52 -3.81 -7.00
N LYS A 64 2.72 -2.60 -7.55
CA LYS A 64 3.44 -2.40 -8.83
C LYS A 64 4.86 -2.95 -8.74
N MET A 65 5.55 -2.63 -7.66
CA MET A 65 6.88 -3.15 -7.34
C MET A 65 6.92 -4.68 -7.33
N ASN A 66 5.99 -5.33 -6.60
CA ASN A 66 5.93 -6.78 -6.55
C ASN A 66 5.58 -7.39 -7.90
N LEU A 67 4.59 -6.86 -8.61
CA LEU A 67 4.14 -7.42 -9.90
C LEU A 67 5.26 -7.46 -10.95
N ILE A 68 6.15 -6.46 -10.95
CA ILE A 68 7.34 -6.44 -11.83
C ILE A 68 8.26 -7.65 -11.56
N GLU A 69 8.45 -8.02 -10.30
CA GLU A 69 9.34 -9.12 -9.91
C GLU A 69 8.65 -10.48 -10.01
N LEU A 70 7.40 -10.57 -9.54
CA LEU A 70 6.61 -11.80 -9.57
C LEU A 70 6.36 -12.27 -11.01
N GLU A 71 6.18 -11.37 -11.98
CA GLU A 71 5.90 -11.73 -13.38
C GLU A 71 7.05 -12.56 -13.98
N LYS A 72 8.28 -12.25 -13.58
CA LYS A 72 9.49 -12.96 -14.01
C LYS A 72 9.52 -14.41 -13.50
N VAL A 73 8.88 -14.67 -12.36
CA VAL A 73 8.91 -15.96 -11.67
C VAL A 73 7.68 -16.80 -12.00
N SER A 74 6.50 -16.18 -11.97
CA SER A 74 5.21 -16.80 -12.25
C SER A 74 5.06 -17.13 -13.74
N GLU A 75 5.76 -16.42 -14.62
CA GLU A 75 5.59 -16.45 -16.08
C GLU A 75 4.17 -16.06 -16.53
N ILE A 76 3.43 -15.36 -15.67
CA ILE A 76 2.10 -14.81 -15.95
C ILE A 76 2.23 -13.30 -16.10
N LYS A 77 1.93 -12.81 -17.31
CA LYS A 77 1.90 -11.36 -17.58
C LYS A 77 0.80 -10.69 -16.76
N ALA A 78 1.17 -9.71 -15.94
CA ALA A 78 0.23 -8.94 -15.12
C ALA A 78 -0.69 -8.12 -16.03
N LYS A 79 -2.00 -8.23 -15.83
CA LYS A 79 -3.00 -7.45 -16.58
C LYS A 79 -3.28 -6.12 -15.90
N ILE A 80 -2.25 -5.28 -15.80
CA ILE A 80 -2.34 -3.94 -15.20
C ILE A 80 -1.91 -2.84 -16.17
N GLU A 81 -2.50 -1.67 -15.97
CA GLU A 81 -2.09 -0.46 -16.66
C GLU A 81 -1.12 0.34 -15.78
N TYR A 82 -0.11 0.95 -16.40
CA TYR A 82 0.85 1.83 -15.72
C TYR A 82 0.62 3.31 -16.02
N LYS A 83 -0.33 3.63 -16.91
CA LYS A 83 -0.70 4.99 -17.30
C LYS A 83 -2.22 5.12 -17.35
N GLY A 84 -2.73 6.34 -17.18
CA GLY A 84 -4.16 6.61 -17.23
C GLY A 84 -4.88 6.31 -15.91
N LYS A 85 -6.20 6.57 -15.87
CA LYS A 85 -7.01 6.47 -14.64
C LYS A 85 -7.06 5.05 -14.07
N SER A 86 -7.11 4.07 -14.95
CA SER A 86 -7.07 2.62 -14.69
C SER A 86 -5.78 2.18 -13.98
N ALA A 87 -4.67 2.90 -14.16
CA ALA A 87 -3.38 2.56 -13.55
C ALA A 87 -3.33 2.69 -12.03
N HIS A 88 -4.37 3.28 -11.44
CA HIS A 88 -4.47 3.51 -10.01
C HIS A 88 -5.46 2.56 -9.34
N ARG A 89 -6.10 1.64 -10.07
CA ARG A 89 -7.12 0.74 -9.51
C ARG A 89 -6.46 -0.32 -8.64
N ILE A 90 -6.49 -0.09 -7.33
CA ILE A 90 -5.89 -1.00 -6.34
C ILE A 90 -6.54 -2.39 -6.39
N ASP A 91 -7.81 -2.47 -6.76
CA ASP A 91 -8.51 -3.74 -6.92
C ASP A 91 -7.92 -4.62 -8.01
N ASP A 92 -7.58 -4.02 -9.15
CA ASP A 92 -6.92 -4.74 -10.25
C ASP A 92 -5.49 -5.14 -9.84
N LEU A 93 -4.74 -4.22 -9.22
CA LEU A 93 -3.38 -4.49 -8.73
C LEU A 93 -3.34 -5.63 -7.70
N HIS A 94 -4.27 -5.62 -6.73
CA HIS A 94 -4.38 -6.66 -5.71
C HIS A 94 -4.74 -8.02 -6.31
N ARG A 95 -5.72 -8.04 -7.24
CA ARG A 95 -6.11 -9.27 -7.93
C ARG A 95 -4.93 -9.89 -8.68
N GLU A 96 -4.23 -9.09 -9.46
CA GLU A 96 -3.07 -9.58 -10.20
C GLU A 96 -1.97 -10.07 -9.25
N PHE A 97 -1.72 -9.35 -8.15
CA PHE A 97 -0.74 -9.78 -7.14
C PHE A 97 -1.09 -11.15 -6.56
N ASP A 98 -2.36 -11.38 -6.20
CA ASP A 98 -2.83 -12.64 -5.64
C ASP A 98 -2.78 -13.80 -6.65
N ILE A 99 -3.12 -13.54 -7.92
CA ILE A 99 -2.98 -14.51 -9.01
C ILE A 99 -1.53 -14.96 -9.13
N GLN A 100 -0.59 -14.02 -9.16
CA GLN A 100 0.83 -14.32 -9.33
C GLN A 100 1.40 -15.09 -8.15
N MET A 101 1.08 -14.70 -6.91
CA MET A 101 1.51 -15.42 -5.71
C MET A 101 0.99 -16.85 -5.69
N LYS A 102 -0.29 -17.07 -6.02
CA LYS A 102 -0.88 -18.42 -6.08
C LYS A 102 -0.25 -19.29 -7.16
N ALA A 103 -0.01 -18.73 -8.35
CA ALA A 103 0.69 -19.44 -9.42
C ALA A 103 2.10 -19.88 -9.00
N ILE A 104 2.84 -19.02 -8.29
CA ILE A 104 4.16 -19.36 -7.75
C ILE A 104 4.05 -20.48 -6.71
N PHE A 105 3.06 -20.41 -5.81
CA PHE A 105 2.85 -21.47 -4.81
C PHE A 105 2.59 -22.83 -5.45
N GLU A 106 1.80 -22.87 -6.53
CA GLU A 106 1.52 -24.07 -7.29
C GLU A 106 2.78 -24.58 -8.03
N LYS A 107 3.45 -23.69 -8.77
CA LYS A 107 4.65 -24.02 -9.57
C LYS A 107 5.77 -24.62 -8.73
N PHE A 108 6.04 -24.05 -7.56
CA PHE A 108 7.14 -24.47 -6.69
C PHE A 108 6.70 -25.29 -5.47
N LYS A 109 5.44 -25.75 -5.44
CA LYS A 109 4.89 -26.58 -4.37
C LYS A 109 5.19 -26.01 -2.97
N ALA A 110 4.82 -24.74 -2.77
CA ALA A 110 5.10 -24.00 -1.54
C ALA A 110 4.58 -24.73 -0.29
N ASP A 111 5.30 -24.58 0.83
CA ASP A 111 4.92 -25.18 2.10
C ASP A 111 3.52 -24.71 2.55
N LYS A 112 2.71 -25.63 3.08
CA LYS A 112 1.34 -25.34 3.51
C LYS A 112 1.26 -24.24 4.57
N ASN A 113 2.27 -24.11 5.44
CA ASN A 113 2.30 -23.06 6.44
C ASN A 113 2.58 -21.69 5.80
N ILE A 114 3.45 -21.63 4.79
CA ILE A 114 3.69 -20.39 4.03
C ILE A 114 2.39 -19.95 3.34
N VAL A 115 1.70 -20.88 2.65
CA VAL A 115 0.41 -20.59 2.00
C VAL A 115 -0.64 -20.14 3.02
N LYS A 116 -0.70 -20.77 4.19
CA LYS A 116 -1.62 -20.37 5.28
C LYS A 116 -1.32 -18.97 5.81
N GLN A 117 -0.05 -18.64 6.05
CA GLN A 117 0.36 -17.31 6.51
C GLN A 117 0.04 -16.24 5.47
N TYR A 118 0.35 -16.51 4.19
CA TYR A 118 -0.03 -15.65 3.07
C TYR A 118 -1.53 -15.38 3.07
N ASN A 119 -2.37 -16.42 3.10
CA ASN A 119 -3.83 -16.25 3.05
C ASN A 119 -4.36 -15.42 4.23
N ASN A 120 -3.77 -15.58 5.42
CA ASN A 120 -4.14 -14.78 6.59
C ASN A 120 -3.76 -13.31 6.44
N LEU A 121 -2.57 -13.00 5.94
CA LEU A 121 -2.17 -11.61 5.71
C LEU A 121 -2.94 -10.99 4.52
N ASN A 122 -3.18 -11.78 3.47
CA ASN A 122 -3.89 -11.31 2.28
C ASN A 122 -5.37 -11.01 2.56
N SER A 123 -5.99 -11.70 3.52
CA SER A 123 -7.34 -11.37 3.97
C SER A 123 -7.39 -10.01 4.68
N LYS A 124 -6.40 -9.71 5.53
CA LYS A 124 -6.25 -8.38 6.17
C LYS A 124 -6.02 -7.28 5.12
N LEU A 125 -5.14 -7.54 4.16
CA LEU A 125 -4.88 -6.64 3.04
C LEU A 125 -6.14 -6.39 2.19
N THR A 126 -6.96 -7.43 1.99
CA THR A 126 -8.27 -7.31 1.32
C THR A 126 -9.20 -6.38 2.10
N THR A 127 -9.25 -6.51 3.43
CA THR A 127 -10.06 -5.65 4.30
C THR A 127 -9.59 -4.20 4.23
N LEU A 128 -8.29 -3.95 4.35
CA LEU A 128 -7.70 -2.61 4.22
C LEU A 128 -8.08 -1.97 2.89
N LYS A 129 -7.84 -2.69 1.79
CA LYS A 129 -8.16 -2.26 0.44
C LYS A 129 -9.63 -1.88 0.33
N LYS A 130 -10.56 -2.71 0.82
CA LYS A 130 -12.00 -2.42 0.76
C LYS A 130 -12.37 -1.13 1.49
N GLN A 131 -11.80 -0.90 2.67
CA GLN A 131 -12.05 0.33 3.43
C GLN A 131 -11.59 1.58 2.67
N ILE A 132 -10.39 1.53 2.08
CA ILE A 132 -9.82 2.65 1.31
C ILE A 132 -10.55 2.83 -0.03
N HIS A 133 -10.79 1.75 -0.77
CA HIS A 133 -11.41 1.76 -2.09
C HIS A 133 -12.84 2.29 -2.05
N LYS A 134 -13.60 1.98 -0.99
CA LYS A 134 -14.96 2.52 -0.79
C LYS A 134 -14.98 4.05 -0.88
N LEU A 135 -13.93 4.69 -0.38
CA LEU A 135 -13.83 6.14 -0.25
C LEU A 135 -13.02 6.79 -1.37
N ASP A 136 -12.08 6.04 -1.98
CA ASP A 136 -11.22 6.57 -3.02
C ASP A 136 -10.73 5.50 -4.03
N GLU A 137 -11.64 4.96 -4.84
CA GLU A 137 -11.32 3.94 -5.86
C GLU A 137 -10.19 4.40 -6.80
N LEU A 138 -10.21 5.65 -7.27
CA LEU A 138 -9.33 6.18 -8.33
C LEU A 138 -8.23 7.15 -7.86
N SER A 139 -7.89 7.16 -6.57
CA SER A 139 -6.83 8.01 -6.02
C SER A 139 -7.11 9.50 -6.09
N TYR A 140 -8.36 9.92 -6.08
CA TYR A 140 -8.79 11.28 -6.34
C TYR A 140 -9.47 11.93 -5.13
N ALA A 141 -10.39 11.23 -4.47
CA ALA A 141 -11.23 11.78 -3.41
C ALA A 141 -10.45 12.25 -2.18
N PHE A 142 -9.33 11.60 -1.85
CA PHE A 142 -8.47 12.03 -0.74
C PHE A 142 -7.60 13.26 -1.05
N ARG A 143 -7.49 13.67 -2.31
CA ARG A 143 -6.63 14.79 -2.75
C ARG A 143 -7.40 16.05 -3.13
N TYR A 144 -8.64 15.87 -3.59
CA TYR A 144 -9.46 16.97 -4.08
C TYR A 144 -10.78 17.00 -3.32
N PRO A 145 -11.30 18.19 -2.97
CA PRO A 145 -12.58 18.29 -2.27
C PRO A 145 -13.79 18.04 -3.19
N VAL A 146 -13.59 18.15 -4.51
CA VAL A 146 -14.64 18.05 -5.54
C VAL A 146 -14.22 17.10 -6.66
N LYS A 147 -15.21 16.54 -7.36
CA LYS A 147 -15.09 15.68 -8.54
C LYS A 147 -14.45 16.44 -9.72
N ASN A 148 -14.27 15.75 -10.85
CA ASN A 148 -13.64 16.33 -12.06
C ASN A 148 -14.45 17.47 -12.72
N ASP A 149 -15.64 17.79 -12.22
CA ASP A 149 -16.44 18.95 -12.63
C ASP A 149 -16.10 20.24 -11.87
N GLY A 150 -15.25 20.15 -10.83
CA GLY A 150 -14.83 21.29 -10.02
C GLY A 150 -15.89 21.80 -9.03
N ILE A 151 -17.06 21.18 -8.96
CA ILE A 151 -18.20 21.67 -8.16
C ILE A 151 -18.87 20.61 -7.29
N THR A 152 -18.93 19.35 -7.74
CA THR A 152 -19.60 18.29 -6.99
C THR A 152 -18.68 17.77 -5.90
N PRO A 153 -19.04 17.80 -4.60
CA PRO A 153 -18.21 17.26 -3.53
C PRO A 153 -17.84 15.78 -3.76
N ASN A 154 -16.63 15.39 -3.36
CA ASN A 154 -16.20 13.98 -3.42
C ASN A 154 -16.83 13.12 -2.32
N PHE A 155 -17.16 13.72 -1.18
CA PHE A 155 -17.86 13.08 -0.07
C PHE A 155 -19.22 13.76 0.10
N ASP A 156 -20.28 12.96 0.19
CA ASP A 156 -21.62 13.48 0.39
C ASP A 156 -21.72 14.14 1.77
N ASN A 157 -22.44 15.25 1.85
CA ASN A 157 -22.65 15.95 3.11
C ASN A 157 -23.77 15.24 3.89
N LYS A 158 -23.45 14.07 4.43
CA LYS A 158 -24.39 13.24 5.20
C LYS A 158 -24.45 13.72 6.65
N GLY A 159 -25.58 13.45 7.32
CA GLY A 159 -25.75 13.83 8.72
C GLY A 159 -24.73 13.13 9.63
N VAL A 160 -24.46 13.69 10.81
CA VAL A 160 -23.45 13.19 11.78
C VAL A 160 -23.71 11.75 12.24
N GLU A 161 -24.94 11.26 12.10
CA GLU A 161 -25.33 9.88 12.42
C GLU A 161 -24.92 8.86 11.35
N ASP A 162 -24.60 9.32 10.14
CA ASP A 162 -24.14 8.47 9.05
C ASP A 162 -22.68 8.05 9.26
N LYS A 163 -22.47 6.73 9.30
CA LYS A 163 -21.15 6.12 9.54
C LYS A 163 -20.56 5.48 8.30
N ASP A 164 -21.19 5.63 7.13
CA ASP A 164 -20.74 4.98 5.91
C ASP A 164 -19.34 5.46 5.48
N ASP A 165 -19.03 6.72 5.73
CA ASP A 165 -17.77 7.35 5.31
C ASP A 165 -16.78 7.54 6.47
N VAL A 166 -16.97 6.80 7.57
CA VAL A 166 -16.13 6.85 8.76
C VAL A 166 -15.02 5.79 8.68
N ILE A 167 -13.76 6.25 8.77
CA ILE A 167 -12.58 5.39 8.93
C ILE A 167 -12.10 5.43 10.38
N ASN A 168 -11.97 4.27 11.02
CA ASN A 168 -11.20 4.15 12.25
C ASN A 168 -9.70 4.05 11.92
N PHE A 169 -8.95 5.14 12.08
CA PHE A 169 -7.52 5.16 11.75
C PHE A 169 -6.64 4.27 12.64
N LYS A 170 -7.11 3.88 13.84
CA LYS A 170 -6.40 2.91 14.67
C LYS A 170 -6.48 1.52 14.04
N GLU A 171 -7.69 1.07 13.69
CA GLU A 171 -7.90 -0.21 12.99
C GLU A 171 -7.23 -0.21 11.61
N LEU A 172 -7.31 0.92 10.90
CA LEU A 172 -6.65 1.10 9.61
C LEU A 172 -5.14 0.91 9.74
N LYS A 173 -4.52 1.44 10.81
CA LYS A 173 -3.09 1.26 11.07
C LYS A 173 -2.72 -0.20 11.28
N GLU A 174 -3.49 -0.93 12.09
CA GLU A 174 -3.23 -2.35 12.36
C GLU A 174 -3.29 -3.16 11.06
N LEU A 175 -4.32 -2.93 10.24
CA LEU A 175 -4.45 -3.53 8.92
C LEU A 175 -3.31 -3.12 7.98
N TYR A 176 -2.86 -1.86 8.04
CA TYR A 176 -1.76 -1.34 7.25
C TYR A 176 -0.42 -1.99 7.61
N ASP A 177 -0.10 -2.13 8.89
CA ASP A 177 1.15 -2.75 9.34
C ASP A 177 1.24 -4.21 8.84
N ASP A 178 0.16 -4.98 8.98
CA ASP A 178 0.06 -6.36 8.46
C ASP A 178 0.17 -6.41 6.93
N SER A 179 -0.43 -5.43 6.25
CA SER A 179 -0.40 -5.30 4.79
C SER A 179 1.01 -5.00 4.26
N ILE A 180 1.73 -4.11 4.93
CA ILE A 180 3.12 -3.78 4.61
C ILE A 180 4.02 -4.98 4.86
N LEU A 181 3.80 -5.75 5.92
CA LEU A 181 4.53 -7.00 6.16
C LEU A 181 4.41 -7.94 4.96
N LEU A 182 3.19 -8.17 4.46
CA LEU A 182 2.97 -9.02 3.28
C LEU A 182 3.68 -8.47 2.04
N ILE A 183 3.40 -7.21 1.69
CA ILE A 183 3.89 -6.58 0.46
C ILE A 183 5.42 -6.51 0.44
N LYS A 184 6.02 -6.09 1.57
CA LYS A 184 7.46 -5.87 1.66
C LYS A 184 8.25 -7.17 1.51
N TYR A 185 7.81 -8.25 2.15
CA TYR A 185 8.58 -9.50 2.21
C TYR A 185 8.13 -10.56 1.20
N SER A 186 7.20 -10.24 0.29
CA SER A 186 6.69 -11.21 -0.69
C SER A 186 7.79 -11.77 -1.60
N THR A 187 8.68 -10.93 -2.12
CA THR A 187 9.79 -11.38 -2.99
C THR A 187 10.81 -12.24 -2.24
N ASP A 188 11.10 -11.92 -0.97
CA ASP A 188 11.96 -12.74 -0.11
C ASP A 188 11.36 -14.13 0.14
N VAL A 189 10.05 -14.20 0.41
CA VAL A 189 9.33 -15.46 0.58
C VAL A 189 9.34 -16.28 -0.71
N VAL A 190 9.14 -15.64 -1.87
CA VAL A 190 9.23 -16.31 -3.17
C VAL A 190 10.63 -16.88 -3.41
N ASN A 191 11.69 -16.12 -3.15
CA ASN A 191 13.07 -16.60 -3.26
C ASN A 191 13.32 -17.82 -2.36
N LYS A 192 12.81 -17.79 -1.12
CA LYS A 192 12.90 -18.93 -0.22
C LYS A 192 12.17 -20.16 -0.78
N ILE A 193 10.95 -20.00 -1.28
CA ILE A 193 10.17 -21.10 -1.88
C ILE A 193 10.93 -21.76 -3.04
N ILE A 194 11.53 -20.96 -3.92
CA ILE A 194 12.31 -21.46 -5.07
C ILE A 194 13.52 -22.27 -4.58
N ASN A 195 14.26 -21.73 -3.61
CA ASN A 195 15.43 -22.41 -3.04
C ASN A 195 15.04 -23.74 -2.35
N ASP A 196 13.95 -23.73 -1.58
CA ASP A 196 13.43 -24.93 -0.91
C ASP A 196 12.93 -26.00 -1.91
N TYR A 197 12.50 -25.59 -3.11
CA TYR A 197 12.11 -26.50 -4.19
C TYR A 197 13.33 -27.11 -4.90
N GLY A 198 14.36 -26.32 -5.19
CA GLY A 198 15.58 -26.80 -5.86
C GLY A 198 16.43 -27.75 -5.02
N ASN A 199 16.26 -27.74 -3.69
CA ASN A 199 16.95 -28.64 -2.76
C ASN A 199 16.19 -29.96 -2.48
N LYS A 200 15.06 -30.22 -3.17
CA LYS A 200 14.27 -31.46 -3.08
C LYS A 200 14.50 -32.34 -4.28
#